data_AF-A0A5C3KRY4-F1
#
_entry.id   AF-A0A5C3KRY4-F1
#
_cell.length_a   1.000
_cell.length_b   1.000
_cell.length_c   1.000
_cell.angle_alpha   90.00
_cell.angle_beta   90.00
_cell.angle_gamma   90.00
#
_symmetry.space_group_name_H-M   'P 1'
#
loop_
_entity.id
_entity.type
_entity.pdbx_description
1 polymer ?
#
loop_
_entity_poly.entity_id
_entity_poly.type
_entity_poly.pdbx_seq_one_letter_code
_entity_poly.pdbx_strand_id
1 'polypeptide(L)'
;MSRILSYIFAIALAVLMLAGSSLATPVPGKELEKRVTRVGRVCLGNCGRVHKSSDPVVAMGKAFYDRNKGGNCGQWIEIVDTATGRKVYGQMWDSCPGCSDNDLGVVRISWHFMNKNWSP
;
A
#
# COMPACT_ATOMS: atom_id res chain seq x y z
N MET A 1 47.50 0.92 -55.70
CA MET A 1 46.08 0.47 -55.68
C MET A 1 45.77 -0.47 -54.51
N SER A 2 46.67 -1.37 -54.10
CA SER A 2 46.43 -2.32 -52.99
C SER A 2 46.21 -1.68 -51.60
N ARG A 3 46.98 -0.65 -51.21
CA ARG A 3 46.87 -0.09 -49.84
C ARG A 3 45.59 0.71 -49.58
N ILE A 4 45.06 1.41 -50.58
CA ILE A 4 43.82 2.20 -50.46
C ILE A 4 42.62 1.25 -50.29
N LEU A 5 42.63 0.11 -50.98
CA LEU A 5 41.60 -0.92 -50.85
C LEU A 5 41.63 -1.56 -49.46
N SER A 6 42.81 -1.74 -48.86
CA SER A 6 42.98 -2.25 -47.49
C SER A 6 42.42 -1.29 -46.43
N TYR A 7 42.60 0.02 -46.60
CA TYR A 7 42.05 1.01 -45.67
C TYR A 7 40.51 1.11 -45.75
N ILE A 8 39.93 1.02 -46.95
CA ILE A 8 38.47 1.02 -47.12
C ILE A 8 37.85 -0.23 -46.47
N PHE A 9 38.48 -1.40 -46.63
CA PHE A 9 38.03 -2.63 -46.00
C PHE A 9 38.11 -2.59 -44.46
N ALA A 10 39.19 -2.01 -43.92
CA ALA A 10 39.35 -1.84 -42.47
C ALA A 10 38.32 -0.89 -41.85
N ILE A 11 37.99 0.21 -42.55
CA ILE A 11 36.97 1.17 -42.10
C ILE A 11 35.56 0.54 -42.16
N ALA A 12 35.24 -0.20 -43.21
CA ALA A 12 33.95 -0.89 -43.33
C ALA A 12 33.74 -1.92 -42.21
N LEU A 13 34.80 -2.64 -41.81
CA LEU A 13 34.75 -3.61 -40.71
C LEU A 13 34.58 -2.94 -39.34
N ALA A 14 35.20 -1.77 -39.13
CA ALA A 14 35.08 -1.01 -37.89
C ALA A 14 33.65 -0.43 -37.70
N VAL A 15 33.02 0.05 -38.79
CA VAL A 15 31.64 0.58 -38.75
C VAL A 15 30.62 -0.53 -38.45
N LEU A 16 30.86 -1.75 -38.90
CA LEU A 16 29.97 -2.90 -38.66
C LEU A 16 29.94 -3.33 -37.18
N MET A 17 30.97 -3.03 -36.40
CA MET A 17 31.05 -3.38 -34.97
C MET A 17 30.39 -2.35 -34.03
N LEU A 18 30.01 -1.17 -34.53
CA LEU A 18 29.29 -0.15 -33.74
C LEU A 18 27.76 -0.33 -33.75
N ALA A 19 27.23 -1.27 -34.54
CA ALA A 19 25.81 -1.63 -34.55
C ALA A 19 25.44 -2.67 -33.46
N GLY A 20 26.07 -2.55 -32.28
CA GLY A 20 25.78 -3.36 -31.11
C GLY A 20 24.32 -3.18 -30.69
N SER A 21 23.51 -4.19 -30.97
CA SER A 21 22.07 -4.21 -30.71
C SER A 21 21.81 -4.17 -29.20
N SER A 22 21.14 -3.12 -28.73
CA SER A 22 20.61 -3.07 -27.36
C SER A 22 19.47 -4.08 -27.24
N LEU A 23 19.75 -5.25 -26.65
CA LEU A 23 18.71 -6.18 -26.25
C LEU A 23 18.04 -5.63 -24.99
N ALA A 24 16.93 -4.90 -25.18
CA ALA A 24 16.02 -4.55 -24.11
C ALA A 24 15.31 -5.83 -23.65
N THR A 25 15.91 -6.57 -22.73
CA THR A 25 15.22 -7.68 -22.07
C THR A 25 14.16 -7.08 -21.14
N PRO A 26 12.88 -7.48 -21.24
CA PRO A 26 11.88 -7.04 -20.27
C PRO A 26 12.31 -7.54 -18.89
N VAL A 27 12.51 -6.60 -17.96
CA VAL A 27 12.67 -6.90 -16.54
C VAL A 27 11.45 -7.72 -16.13
N PRO A 28 11.62 -8.88 -15.46
CA PRO A 28 10.50 -9.61 -14.91
C PRO A 28 9.78 -8.68 -13.95
N GLY A 29 8.66 -8.11 -14.41
CA GLY A 29 7.86 -7.24 -13.59
C GLY A 29 7.43 -8.06 -12.39
N LYS A 30 7.79 -7.62 -11.18
CA LYS A 30 7.10 -8.11 -9.99
C LYS A 30 5.62 -7.85 -10.24
N GLU A 31 4.88 -8.92 -10.49
CA GLU A 31 3.43 -8.88 -10.64
C GLU A 31 2.89 -8.12 -9.44
N LEU A 32 2.42 -6.88 -9.67
CA LEU A 32 1.86 -6.07 -8.61
C LEU A 32 0.66 -6.86 -8.11
N GLU A 33 0.74 -7.35 -6.87
CA GLU A 33 -0.30 -8.12 -6.23
C GLU A 33 -1.64 -7.41 -6.46
N LYS A 34 -2.56 -8.08 -7.16
CA LYS A 34 -3.86 -7.53 -7.51
C LYS A 34 -4.51 -7.04 -6.22
N ARG A 35 -4.84 -5.74 -6.16
CA ARG A 35 -5.51 -5.15 -5.00
C ARG A 35 -6.88 -5.82 -4.85
N VAL A 36 -6.98 -6.81 -3.97
CA VAL A 36 -8.23 -7.53 -3.70
C VAL A 36 -9.09 -6.66 -2.80
N THR A 37 -10.12 -6.05 -3.36
CA THR A 37 -11.18 -5.39 -2.57
C THR A 37 -12.01 -6.47 -1.90
N ARG A 38 -11.80 -6.68 -0.59
CA ARG A 38 -12.62 -7.58 0.22
C ARG A 38 -13.85 -6.81 0.70
N VAL A 39 -15.04 -7.28 0.31
CA VAL A 39 -16.32 -6.70 0.76
C VAL A 39 -16.75 -7.43 2.03
N GLY A 40 -16.59 -6.79 3.19
CA GLY A 40 -17.12 -7.26 4.46
C GLY A 40 -18.61 -6.92 4.61
N ARG A 41 -19.37 -7.75 5.34
CA ARG A 41 -20.74 -7.41 5.75
C ARG A 41 -20.72 -6.20 6.68
N VAL A 42 -21.70 -5.30 6.53
CA VAL A 42 -21.96 -4.23 7.49
C VAL A 42 -22.42 -4.89 8.79
N CYS A 43 -21.52 -4.99 9.76
CA CYS A 43 -21.88 -5.31 11.13
C CYS A 43 -22.42 -4.03 11.79
N LEU A 44 -23.41 -4.16 12.67
CA LEU A 44 -23.70 -3.11 13.65
C LEU A 44 -22.43 -2.95 14.47
N GLY A 45 -21.69 -1.87 14.21
CA GLY A 45 -20.45 -1.63 14.91
C GLY A 45 -20.72 -1.51 16.40
N ASN A 46 -19.82 -2.03 17.24
CA ASN A 46 -19.99 -1.98 18.69
C ASN A 46 -20.13 -0.54 19.25
N CYS A 47 -19.82 0.48 18.44
CA CYS A 47 -20.04 1.90 18.73
C CYS A 47 -21.46 2.41 18.41
N GLY A 48 -22.41 1.55 18.04
CA GLY A 48 -23.83 1.89 17.92
C GLY A 48 -24.22 2.67 16.66
N ARG A 49 -23.35 2.74 15.64
CA ARG A 49 -23.68 3.31 14.32
C ARG A 49 -23.62 2.26 13.22
N VAL A 50 -24.53 2.43 12.26
CA VAL A 50 -24.48 1.72 10.97
C VAL A 50 -23.72 2.59 9.99
N HIS A 51 -22.75 1.99 9.31
CA HIS A 51 -21.95 2.64 8.28
C HIS A 51 -22.15 1.93 6.94
N LYS A 52 -22.03 2.68 5.85
CA LYS A 52 -22.07 2.12 4.49
C LYS A 52 -20.67 1.64 4.10
N SER A 53 -20.59 0.73 3.14
CA SER A 53 -19.31 0.14 2.70
C SER A 53 -18.30 1.14 2.13
N SER A 54 -18.73 2.37 1.80
CA SER A 54 -17.84 3.45 1.33
C SER A 54 -17.25 4.28 2.47
N ASP A 55 -17.72 4.12 3.71
CA ASP A 55 -17.23 4.90 4.84
C ASP A 55 -15.85 4.36 5.28
N PRO A 56 -14.87 5.23 5.60
CA PRO A 56 -13.55 4.81 6.03
C PRO A 56 -13.60 4.36 7.50
N VAL A 57 -14.23 3.22 7.76
CA VAL A 57 -14.45 2.68 9.11
C VAL A 57 -13.37 1.69 9.49
N VAL A 58 -12.92 1.80 10.75
CA VAL A 58 -11.91 0.92 11.35
C VAL A 58 -12.46 0.31 12.64
N ALA A 59 -11.96 -0.89 12.99
CA ALA A 59 -12.30 -1.62 14.20
C ALA A 59 -11.11 -1.70 15.16
N MET A 60 -11.35 -1.51 16.47
CA MET A 60 -10.34 -1.72 17.52
C MET A 60 -10.39 -3.16 18.06
N GLY A 61 -9.36 -3.61 18.78
CA GLY A 61 -9.46 -4.85 19.55
C GLY A 61 -10.64 -4.81 20.55
N LYS A 62 -11.41 -5.90 20.64
CA LYS A 62 -12.55 -5.99 21.58
C LYS A 62 -12.13 -5.78 23.04
N ALA A 63 -10.95 -6.25 23.43
CA ALA A 63 -10.42 -6.04 24.77
C ALA A 63 -10.12 -4.55 25.05
N PHE A 64 -9.59 -3.81 24.07
CA PHE A 64 -9.40 -2.36 24.16
C PHE A 64 -10.75 -1.64 24.28
N TYR A 65 -11.71 -2.00 23.43
CA TYR A 65 -13.09 -1.47 23.48
C TYR A 65 -13.73 -1.67 24.86
N ASP A 66 -13.66 -2.87 25.41
CA ASP A 66 -14.29 -3.18 26.71
C ASP A 66 -13.61 -2.42 27.85
N ARG A 67 -12.28 -2.32 27.81
CA ARG A 67 -11.47 -1.63 28.83
C ARG A 67 -11.70 -0.12 28.84
N ASN A 68 -11.86 0.50 27.68
CA ASN A 68 -12.12 1.94 27.56
C ASN A 68 -13.62 2.28 27.44
N LYS A 69 -14.51 1.29 27.53
CA LYS A 69 -15.97 1.41 27.36
C LYS A 69 -16.37 2.10 26.04
N GLY A 70 -15.64 1.83 24.97
CA GLY A 70 -15.84 2.49 23.67
C GLY A 70 -15.40 3.96 23.64
N GLY A 71 -14.55 4.43 24.57
CA GLY A 71 -14.16 5.83 24.70
C GLY A 71 -13.45 6.48 23.49
N ASN A 72 -13.09 5.66 22.49
CA ASN A 72 -12.50 6.07 21.21
C ASN A 72 -13.46 5.88 20.01
N CYS A 73 -14.73 5.55 20.25
CA CYS A 73 -15.75 5.55 19.20
C CYS A 73 -15.87 6.93 18.55
N GLY A 74 -15.94 6.96 17.22
CA GLY A 74 -15.97 8.18 16.41
C GLY A 74 -14.64 8.93 16.32
N GLN A 75 -13.59 8.46 16.98
CA GLN A 75 -12.27 9.09 16.92
C GLN A 75 -11.56 8.70 15.62
N TRP A 76 -10.94 9.69 14.99
CA TRP A 76 -10.13 9.47 13.80
C TRP A 76 -8.76 8.90 14.18
N ILE A 77 -8.25 8.04 13.30
CA ILE A 77 -6.89 7.51 13.36
C ILE A 77 -6.15 7.87 12.08
N GLU A 78 -4.86 8.18 12.23
CA GLU A 78 -3.91 8.18 11.11
C GLU A 78 -3.35 6.76 10.97
N ILE A 79 -3.35 6.24 9.75
CA ILE A 79 -2.76 4.95 9.39
C ILE A 79 -1.64 5.24 8.40
N VAL A 80 -0.43 4.80 8.73
CA VAL A 80 0.77 4.99 7.95
C VAL A 80 1.28 3.63 7.48
N ASP A 81 1.41 3.46 6.17
CA ASP A 81 2.14 2.34 5.59
C ASP A 81 3.64 2.53 5.88
N THR A 82 4.23 1.66 6.71
CA THR A 82 5.64 1.80 7.11
C THR A 82 6.63 1.46 5.99
N ALA A 83 6.18 0.80 4.92
CA ALA A 83 7.01 0.51 3.75
C ALA A 83 7.08 1.67 2.76
N THR A 84 5.97 2.42 2.60
CA THR A 84 5.88 3.51 1.60
C THR A 84 5.79 4.91 2.21
N GLY A 85 5.53 5.03 3.51
CA GLY A 85 5.27 6.29 4.20
C GLY A 85 3.90 6.92 3.87
N ARG A 86 3.06 6.25 3.08
CA ARG A 86 1.74 6.77 2.69
C ARG A 86 0.79 6.80 3.89
N LYS A 87 0.04 7.89 3.99
CA LYS A 87 -0.93 8.13 5.07
C LYS A 87 -2.36 8.03 4.55
N VAL A 88 -3.21 7.37 5.33
CA VAL A 88 -4.67 7.35 5.15
C VAL A 88 -5.34 7.55 6.49
N TYR A 89 -6.60 8.00 6.49
CA TYR A 89 -7.36 8.25 7.70
C TYR A 89 -8.59 7.35 7.76
N GLY A 90 -8.89 6.85 8.96
CA GLY A 90 -10.07 6.04 9.23
C GLY A 90 -10.73 6.47 10.54
N GLN A 91 -12.02 6.21 10.66
CA GLN A 91 -12.79 6.53 11.84
C GLN A 91 -13.17 5.25 12.59
N MET A 92 -12.96 5.26 13.89
CA MET A 92 -13.13 4.10 14.74
C MET A 92 -14.60 3.89 15.12
N TRP A 93 -15.24 2.83 14.63
CA TRP A 93 -16.68 2.56 14.89
C TRP A 93 -17.03 1.13 15.25
N ASP A 94 -16.05 0.23 15.25
CA ASP A 94 -16.32 -1.17 15.55
C ASP A 94 -15.25 -1.77 16.45
N SER A 95 -15.50 -3.00 16.91
CA SER A 95 -14.55 -3.80 17.64
C SER A 95 -14.42 -5.18 17.02
N CYS A 96 -13.19 -5.68 16.89
CA CYS A 96 -12.86 -7.00 16.40
C CYS A 96 -12.66 -7.98 17.58
N PRO A 97 -13.50 -9.04 17.71
CA PRO A 97 -13.23 -10.15 18.62
C PRO A 97 -11.98 -10.91 18.21
N GLY A 98 -11.05 -11.13 19.15
CA GLY A 98 -9.80 -11.87 18.89
C GLY A 98 -8.66 -11.04 18.30
N CYS A 99 -8.89 -9.77 17.93
CA CYS A 99 -7.82 -8.83 17.59
C CYS A 99 -7.14 -8.30 18.88
N SER A 100 -5.82 -8.20 18.87
CA SER A 100 -5.07 -7.49 19.92
C SER A 100 -5.30 -5.98 19.83
N ASP A 101 -4.85 -5.24 20.86
CA ASP A 101 -5.04 -3.80 20.93
C ASP A 101 -4.39 -3.03 19.76
N ASN A 102 -3.34 -3.60 19.15
CA ASN A 102 -2.60 -2.99 18.04
C ASN A 102 -3.03 -3.51 16.66
N ASP A 103 -3.89 -4.53 16.62
CA ASP A 103 -4.31 -5.16 15.37
C ASP A 103 -5.40 -4.34 14.69
N LEU A 104 -5.09 -3.80 13.51
CA LEU A 104 -6.09 -3.26 12.58
C LEU A 104 -6.33 -4.16 11.37
N GLY A 105 -5.87 -5.41 11.40
CA GLY A 105 -5.98 -6.34 10.29
C GLY A 105 -5.05 -5.99 9.12
N VAL A 106 -3.92 -6.71 9.07
CA VAL A 106 -2.97 -6.89 7.94
C VAL A 106 -1.95 -5.78 7.58
N VAL A 107 -0.69 -6.24 7.43
CA VAL A 107 0.57 -5.63 6.90
C VAL A 107 1.19 -4.47 7.70
N ARG A 108 2.50 -4.25 7.53
CA ARG A 108 3.39 -3.32 8.28
C ARG A 108 2.85 -1.88 8.30
N ILE A 109 1.89 -1.60 9.17
CA ILE A 109 1.32 -0.28 9.37
C ILE A 109 1.68 0.24 10.77
N SER A 110 1.80 1.55 10.90
CA SER A 110 1.73 2.22 12.19
C SER A 110 0.49 3.09 12.22
N TRP A 111 -0.14 3.21 13.38
CA TRP A 111 -1.34 4.02 13.50
C TRP A 111 -1.41 4.66 14.87
N HIS A 112 -2.10 5.79 14.96
CA HIS A 112 -2.37 6.45 16.22
C HIS A 112 -3.68 7.22 16.15
N PHE A 113 -4.30 7.39 17.31
CA PHE A 113 -5.48 8.24 17.42
C PHE A 113 -5.10 9.71 17.26
N MET A 114 -5.89 10.41 16.45
CA MET A 114 -5.85 11.86 16.33
C MET A 114 -6.54 12.49 17.54
N ASN A 115 -6.36 13.81 17.73
CA ASN A 115 -7.10 14.54 18.76
C ASN A 115 -8.61 14.34 18.61
N LYS A 116 -9.36 14.25 19.72
CA LYS A 116 -10.81 13.96 19.68
C LYS A 116 -11.64 14.96 18.87
N ASN A 117 -11.14 16.18 18.71
CA ASN A 117 -11.81 17.26 17.96
C ASN A 117 -11.29 17.40 16.52
N TRP A 118 -10.46 16.47 16.06
CA TRP A 118 -9.84 16.51 14.73
C TRP A 118 -10.65 15.67 13.73
N SER A 119 -10.73 16.15 12.49
CA SER A 119 -11.23 15.43 11.31
C SER A 119 -10.36 15.76 10.09
N PRO A 120 -10.19 14.82 9.14
CA PRO A 120 -9.47 15.06 7.89
C PRO A 120 -10.22 15.99 6.94
#